data_AF-A0A1Z9PYT9-F1
#
_entry.id   AF-A0A1Z9PYT9-F1
#
_cell.length_a   1.000
_cell.length_b   1.000
_cell.length_c   1.000
_cell.angle_alpha   90.00
_cell.angle_beta   90.00
_cell.angle_gamma   90.00
#
_symmetry.space_group_name_H-M   'P 1'
#
loop_
_entity.id
_entity.type
_entity.pdbx_description
1 polymer ?
#
loop_
_entity_poly.entity_id
_entity_poly.type
_entity_poly.pdbx_seq_one_letter_code
_entity_poly.pdbx_strand_id
1 'polypeptide(L)'
;MMSLNTARTLSAALLTTVMSGMPALCQEATTEKSRTPCFFNQKEETCDIRLKGDDIELRLEGNRTVEINRRGRCTNRLENSVTIRSCNVRIGLPNDFVYGLIVRRSTGGTVITSPQLEIKLPQIGL
;
A
#
# COMPACT_ATOMS: atom_id res chain seq x y z
N MET A 1 -50.36 -60.21 -20.50
CA MET A 1 -50.68 -58.77 -20.45
C MET A 1 -50.19 -58.23 -19.10
N MET A 2 -49.25 -57.26 -19.11
CA MET A 2 -48.93 -56.26 -18.07
C MET A 2 -48.63 -56.77 -16.63
N SER A 3 -47.60 -56.35 -15.88
CA SER A 3 -46.66 -55.24 -15.93
C SER A 3 -45.52 -55.59 -14.96
N LEU A 4 -44.25 -55.53 -15.37
CA LEU A 4 -43.10 -55.66 -14.45
C LEU A 4 -42.78 -54.30 -13.83
N ASN A 5 -43.01 -54.18 -12.51
CA ASN A 5 -42.50 -53.10 -11.68
C ASN A 5 -40.97 -53.16 -11.63
N THR A 6 -40.30 -52.19 -12.25
CA THR A 6 -38.84 -52.00 -12.10
C THR A 6 -38.61 -50.60 -11.55
N ALA A 7 -38.49 -50.49 -10.23
CA ALA A 7 -38.04 -49.28 -9.55
C ALA A 7 -36.56 -49.06 -9.90
N ARG A 8 -36.29 -48.06 -10.75
CA ARG A 8 -34.94 -47.61 -11.06
C ARG A 8 -34.44 -46.73 -9.91
N THR A 9 -33.56 -47.27 -9.09
CA THR A 9 -32.75 -46.54 -8.12
C THR A 9 -31.78 -45.62 -8.87
N LEU A 10 -32.03 -44.32 -8.88
CA LEU A 10 -31.07 -43.31 -9.36
C LEU A 10 -30.05 -43.06 -8.25
N SER A 11 -28.89 -43.70 -8.31
CA SER A 11 -27.73 -43.29 -7.53
C SER A 11 -27.27 -41.92 -8.02
N ALA A 12 -27.57 -40.89 -7.24
CA ALA A 12 -26.98 -39.57 -7.38
C ALA A 12 -25.47 -39.69 -7.12
N ALA A 13 -24.68 -39.67 -8.19
CA ALA A 13 -23.24 -39.50 -8.09
C ALA A 13 -22.96 -38.11 -7.53
N LEU A 14 -22.53 -38.04 -6.27
CA LEU A 14 -21.95 -36.85 -5.65
C LEU A 14 -20.72 -36.46 -6.48
N LEU A 15 -20.84 -35.43 -7.33
CA LEU A 15 -19.66 -34.70 -7.80
C LEU A 15 -19.09 -33.95 -6.60
N THR A 16 -18.09 -34.54 -5.94
CA THR A 16 -17.18 -33.80 -5.07
C THR A 16 -16.39 -32.85 -5.97
N THR A 17 -16.91 -31.64 -6.16
CA THR A 17 -16.12 -30.52 -6.68
C THR A 17 -15.05 -30.22 -5.64
N VAL A 18 -13.82 -30.61 -5.95
CA VAL A 18 -12.63 -30.17 -5.22
C VAL A 18 -12.60 -28.65 -5.37
N MET A 19 -13.00 -27.92 -4.32
CA MET A 19 -12.77 -26.49 -4.22
C MET A 19 -11.25 -26.30 -4.18
N SER A 20 -10.66 -26.10 -5.36
CA SER A 20 -9.32 -25.58 -5.50
C SER A 20 -9.30 -24.20 -4.83
N GLY A 21 -8.87 -24.17 -3.57
CA GLY A 21 -8.62 -22.96 -2.82
C GLY A 21 -7.55 -22.15 -3.52
N MET A 22 -7.99 -21.18 -4.34
CA MET A 22 -7.10 -20.14 -4.84
C MET A 22 -6.54 -19.40 -3.62
N PRO A 23 -5.21 -19.26 -3.48
CA PRO A 23 -4.68 -18.37 -2.47
C PRO A 23 -5.18 -16.97 -2.81
N ALA A 24 -5.94 -16.37 -1.90
CA ALA A 24 -6.28 -14.96 -1.98
C ALA A 24 -4.96 -14.19 -1.97
N LEU A 25 -4.52 -13.75 -3.14
CA LEU A 25 -3.46 -12.75 -3.26
C LEU A 25 -4.01 -11.51 -2.55
N CYS A 26 -3.61 -11.28 -1.31
CA CYS A 26 -3.87 -10.03 -0.62
C CYS A 26 -3.23 -8.92 -1.44
N GLN A 27 -4.01 -8.33 -2.35
CA GLN A 27 -3.56 -7.22 -3.16
C GLN A 27 -3.43 -6.01 -2.26
N GLU A 28 -2.21 -5.49 -2.13
CA GLU A 28 -1.96 -4.32 -1.31
C GLU A 28 -2.80 -3.15 -1.82
N ALA A 29 -3.60 -2.56 -0.92
CA ALA A 29 -4.42 -1.41 -1.24
C ALA A 29 -3.55 -0.29 -1.78
N THR A 30 -3.93 0.26 -2.93
CA THR A 30 -3.29 1.45 -3.51
C THR A 30 -4.17 2.65 -3.21
N THR A 31 -3.59 3.70 -2.63
CA THR A 31 -4.25 4.98 -2.37
C THR A 31 -3.62 6.03 -3.25
N GLU A 32 -4.44 6.78 -3.99
CA GLU A 32 -3.99 7.87 -4.85
C GLU A 32 -4.63 9.18 -4.39
N LYS A 33 -3.84 10.25 -4.34
CA LYS A 33 -4.30 11.62 -4.10
C LYS A 33 -3.66 12.54 -5.12
N SER A 34 -4.47 13.34 -5.79
CA SER A 34 -3.97 14.31 -6.78
C SER A 34 -3.99 15.72 -6.21
N ARG A 35 -3.12 16.58 -6.74
CA ARG A 35 -3.05 18.02 -6.42
C ARG A 35 -3.06 18.31 -4.91
N THR A 36 -2.26 17.55 -4.17
CA THR A 36 -2.19 17.62 -2.71
C THR A 36 -1.04 18.55 -2.29
N PRO A 37 -1.27 19.52 -1.38
CA PRO A 37 -0.20 20.36 -0.87
C PRO A 37 0.82 19.50 -0.12
N CYS A 38 2.10 19.73 -0.39
CA CYS A 38 3.21 19.02 0.20
C CYS A 38 4.37 19.99 0.43
N PHE A 39 5.30 19.63 1.32
CA PHE A 39 6.53 20.38 1.50
C PHE A 39 7.71 19.55 1.04
N PHE A 40 8.55 20.10 0.18
CA PHE A 40 9.81 19.52 -0.26
C PHE A 40 10.95 20.47 0.11
N ASN A 41 11.83 20.06 1.01
CA ASN A 41 12.91 20.90 1.56
C ASN A 41 12.42 22.30 1.98
N GLN A 42 11.37 22.33 2.80
CA GLN A 42 10.74 23.55 3.34
C GLN A 42 10.04 24.44 2.30
N LYS A 43 10.01 24.04 1.04
CA LYS A 43 9.24 24.71 0.00
C LYS A 43 7.89 24.01 -0.18
N GLU A 44 6.81 24.79 -0.10
CA GLU A 44 5.47 24.29 -0.43
C GLU A 44 5.35 24.07 -1.94
N GLU A 45 4.82 22.92 -2.33
CA GLU A 45 4.57 22.53 -3.72
C GLU A 45 3.26 21.73 -3.80
N THR A 46 2.75 21.55 -5.02
CA THR A 46 1.66 20.62 -5.31
C THR A 46 2.21 19.24 -5.70
N CYS A 47 1.73 18.18 -5.05
CA CYS A 47 2.11 16.79 -5.32
C CYS A 47 0.92 15.95 -5.78
N ASP A 48 1.15 15.04 -6.73
CA ASP A 48 0.35 13.83 -6.85
C ASP A 48 1.04 12.69 -6.07
N ILE A 49 0.28 11.99 -5.25
CA ILE A 49 0.77 10.98 -4.30
C ILE A 49 0.12 9.65 -4.64
N ARG A 50 0.94 8.63 -4.86
CA ARG A 50 0.52 7.24 -5.00
C ARG A 50 1.17 6.40 -3.91
N LEU A 51 0.35 5.84 -3.03
CA LEU A 51 0.78 4.99 -1.92
C LEU A 51 0.38 3.54 -2.23
N LYS A 52 1.34 2.62 -2.17
CA LYS A 52 1.12 1.17 -2.27
C LYS A 52 1.79 0.49 -1.08
N GLY A 53 1.00 0.12 -0.08
CA GLY A 53 1.52 -0.41 1.18
C GLY A 53 2.38 0.61 1.95
N ASP A 54 3.70 0.42 1.91
CA ASP A 54 4.71 1.32 2.49
C ASP A 54 5.50 2.11 1.44
N ASP A 55 5.32 1.79 0.17
CA ASP A 55 6.00 2.47 -0.93
C ASP A 55 5.18 3.68 -1.37
N ILE A 56 5.85 4.79 -1.65
CA ILE A 56 5.24 6.04 -2.08
C ILE A 56 5.91 6.51 -3.36
N GLU A 57 5.11 6.84 -4.35
CA GLU A 57 5.52 7.60 -5.51
C GLU A 57 4.94 9.01 -5.40
N LEU A 58 5.80 10.02 -5.57
CA LEU A 58 5.42 11.42 -5.61
C LEU A 58 5.72 11.99 -6.98
N ARG A 59 4.74 12.65 -7.60
CA ARG A 59 4.95 13.48 -8.77
C ARG A 59 4.81 14.94 -8.34
N LEU A 60 5.94 15.65 -8.35
CA LEU A 60 6.03 17.05 -7.98
C LEU A 60 5.75 17.95 -9.21
N GLU A 61 5.58 19.24 -8.95
CA GLU A 61 5.58 20.26 -10.00
C GLU A 61 6.85 20.20 -10.87
N GLY A 62 6.67 20.46 -12.17
CA GLY A 62 7.73 20.32 -13.16
C GLY A 62 8.01 18.88 -13.59
N ASN A 63 7.07 17.95 -13.36
CA ASN A 63 7.15 16.53 -13.75
C ASN A 63 8.35 15.78 -13.13
N ARG A 64 8.82 16.23 -11.96
CA ARG A 64 9.84 15.54 -11.18
C ARG A 64 9.17 14.40 -10.40
N THR A 65 9.72 13.20 -10.51
CA THR A 65 9.20 12.03 -9.79
C THR A 65 10.17 11.66 -8.66
N VAL A 66 9.64 11.37 -7.49
CA VAL A 66 10.39 10.91 -6.32
C VAL A 66 9.79 9.58 -5.86
N GLU A 67 10.60 8.54 -5.83
CA GLU A 67 10.18 7.19 -5.46
C GLU A 67 10.72 6.81 -4.08
N ILE A 68 9.83 6.64 -3.11
CA ILE A 68 10.17 6.22 -1.76
C ILE A 68 9.82 4.74 -1.61
N ASN A 69 10.85 3.91 -1.59
CA ASN A 69 10.71 2.45 -1.54
C ASN A 69 11.16 1.94 -0.17
N ARG A 70 10.30 1.20 0.53
CA ARG A 70 10.60 0.57 1.81
C ARG A 70 11.80 -0.36 1.70
N ARG A 71 12.64 -0.34 2.74
CA ARG A 71 13.76 -1.26 2.93
C ARG A 71 13.63 -1.98 4.27
N GLY A 72 13.54 -3.30 4.20
CA GLY A 72 13.45 -4.15 5.38
C GLY A 72 12.10 -4.04 6.10
N ARG A 73 12.13 -4.22 7.43
CA ARG A 73 10.93 -4.23 8.26
C ARG A 73 10.57 -2.82 8.73
N CYS A 74 9.27 -2.54 8.75
CA CYS A 74 8.73 -1.39 9.44
C CYS A 74 8.43 -1.71 10.90
N THR A 75 8.48 -0.70 11.74
CA THR A 75 8.04 -0.76 13.13
C THR A 75 6.74 0.01 13.29
N ASN A 76 5.86 -0.51 14.14
CA ASN A 76 4.64 0.18 14.57
C ASN A 76 4.76 0.44 16.07
N ARG A 77 4.43 1.65 16.50
CA ARG A 77 4.29 2.00 17.93
C ARG A 77 3.01 2.78 18.15
N LEU A 78 2.45 2.68 19.35
CA LEU A 78 1.32 3.50 19.79
C LEU A 78 1.84 4.53 20.79
N GLU A 79 1.56 5.81 20.56
CA GLU A 79 1.98 6.91 21.43
C GLU A 79 0.82 7.89 21.56
N ASN A 80 0.32 8.12 22.78
CA ASN A 80 -0.81 9.04 23.03
C ASN A 80 -2.02 8.79 22.11
N SER A 81 -2.40 7.51 21.92
CA SER A 81 -3.47 7.09 20.99
C SER A 81 -3.21 7.37 19.50
N VAL A 82 -1.99 7.77 19.14
CA VAL A 82 -1.54 7.93 17.75
C VAL A 82 -0.71 6.71 17.36
N THR A 83 -1.16 6.00 16.33
CA THR A 83 -0.36 4.93 15.72
C THR A 83 0.71 5.56 14.85
N ILE A 84 1.96 5.19 15.11
CA ILE A 84 3.13 5.68 14.38
C ILE A 84 3.78 4.47 13.70
N ARG A 85 3.85 4.52 12.38
CA ARG A 85 4.54 3.53 11.55
C ARG A 85 5.82 4.14 11.01
N SER A 86 6.94 3.46 11.21
CA SER A 86 8.27 3.93 10.79
C SER A 86 8.98 2.88 9.94
N CYS A 87 9.56 3.27 8.82
CA CYS A 87 10.27 2.37 7.92
C CYS A 87 11.54 3.01 7.39
N ASN A 88 12.62 2.23 7.29
CA ASN A 88 13.77 2.65 6.49
C ASN A 88 13.37 2.62 5.01
N VAL A 89 13.85 3.58 4.23
CA VAL A 89 13.48 3.76 2.82
C VAL A 89 14.69 4.09 1.97
N ARG A 90 14.62 3.71 0.69
CA ARG A 90 15.44 4.26 -0.38
C ARG A 90 14.59 5.29 -1.12
N ILE A 91 15.10 6.51 -1.23
CA ILE A 91 14.44 7.64 -1.89
C ILE A 91 15.15 7.88 -3.21
N GLY A 92 14.49 7.55 -4.31
CA GLY A 92 14.94 7.84 -5.67
C GLY A 92 14.68 9.28 -6.02
N LEU A 93 15.74 9.97 -6.44
CA LEU A 93 15.71 11.31 -7.02
C LEU A 93 16.00 11.20 -8.53
N PRO A 94 15.72 12.23 -9.34
CA PRO A 94 15.86 12.14 -10.80
C PRO A 94 17.23 11.62 -11.30
N ASN A 95 18.32 11.91 -10.57
CA ASN A 95 19.68 11.54 -10.96
C ASN A 95 20.46 10.78 -9.87
N ASP A 96 19.84 10.47 -8.73
CA ASP A 96 20.54 9.88 -7.57
C ASP A 96 19.57 9.16 -6.65
N PHE A 97 20.06 8.59 -5.54
CA PHE A 97 19.24 8.11 -4.45
C PHE A 97 19.88 8.35 -3.11
N VAL A 98 19.04 8.49 -2.09
CA VAL A 98 19.48 8.59 -0.70
C VAL A 98 18.73 7.59 0.16
N TYR A 99 19.31 7.20 1.29
CA TYR A 99 18.62 6.43 2.31
C TYR A 99 18.02 7.35 3.35
N GLY A 100 16.84 6.98 3.83
CA GLY A 100 16.10 7.79 4.77
C GLY A 100 15.14 6.99 5.63
N LEU A 101 14.29 7.73 6.33
CA LEU A 101 13.25 7.23 7.19
C LEU A 101 11.92 7.83 6.74
N ILE A 102 10.89 6.99 6.63
CA ILE A 102 9.51 7.46 6.55
C ILE A 102 8.84 7.23 7.90
N VAL A 103 8.11 8.24 8.38
CA VAL A 103 7.31 8.20 9.60
C VAL A 103 5.89 8.65 9.27
N ARG A 104 4.95 7.71 9.33
CA ARG A 104 3.51 7.94 9.11
C ARG A 104 2.78 7.90 10.44
N ARG A 105 1.87 8.85 10.65
CA ARG A 105 1.09 8.94 11.89
C ARG A 105 -0.41 8.90 11.59
N SER A 106 -1.18 8.23 12.44
CA SER A 106 -2.65 8.19 12.38
C SER A 106 -3.33 9.54 12.49
N THR A 107 -2.60 10.52 13.02
CA THR A 107 -2.95 11.93 12.97
C THR A 107 -1.66 12.73 12.74
N GLY A 108 -1.71 13.80 11.93
CA GLY A 108 -0.56 14.69 11.73
C GLY A 108 0.34 14.39 10.51
N GLY A 109 -0.05 13.47 9.64
CA GLY A 109 0.58 13.33 8.32
C GLY A 109 1.75 12.35 8.22
N THR A 110 2.52 12.52 7.16
CA THR A 110 3.68 11.69 6.82
C THR A 110 4.91 12.57 6.67
N VAL A 111 6.02 12.15 7.28
CA VAL A 111 7.31 12.82 7.17
C VAL A 111 8.33 11.83 6.62
N ILE A 112 9.06 12.23 5.58
CA ILE A 112 10.14 11.46 4.97
C ILE A 112 11.42 12.28 5.12
N THR A 113 12.45 11.72 5.73
CA THR A 113 13.70 12.43 6.01
C THR A 113 14.94 11.64 5.62
N SER A 114 15.96 12.35 5.18
CA SER A 114 17.35 11.91 5.02
C SER A 114 18.28 13.05 5.43
N PRO A 115 19.60 12.86 5.51
CA PRO A 115 20.53 13.94 5.86
C PRO A 115 20.43 15.21 5.00
N GLN A 116 19.96 15.09 3.75
CA GLN A 116 19.92 16.19 2.78
C GLN A 116 18.50 16.50 2.27
N LEU A 117 17.48 15.81 2.78
CA LEU A 117 16.13 15.87 2.26
C LEU A 117 15.08 15.76 3.36
N GLU A 118 14.09 16.63 3.33
CA GLU A 118 12.89 16.55 4.16
C GLU A 118 11.66 16.75 3.28
N ILE A 119 10.73 15.78 3.31
CA ILE A 119 9.44 15.84 2.63
C ILE A 119 8.34 15.69 3.67
N LYS A 120 7.36 16.60 3.65
CA LYS A 120 6.13 16.50 4.48
C LYS A 120 4.93 16.36 3.57
N LEU A 121 4.12 15.36 3.88
CA LEU A 121 2.87 15.08 3.22
C LEU A 121 1.74 15.15 4.25
N PRO A 122 0.52 15.49 3.83
CA PRO A 122 -0.64 15.41 4.72
C PRO A 122 -0.93 13.95 5.07
N GLN A 123 -1.99 13.71 5.85
CA GLN A 123 -2.38 12.35 6.22
C GLN A 123 -2.74 11.52 4.98
N ILE A 124 -2.00 10.42 4.78
CA ILE A 124 -2.13 9.51 3.64
C ILE A 124 -2.05 8.05 4.12
N GLY A 125 -3.18 7.53 4.61
CA GLY A 125 -3.30 6.15 5.07
C GLY A 125 -2.38 5.78 6.26
N LEU A 126 -2.62 4.60 6.83
CA LEU A 126 -1.68 3.85 7.70
C LEU A 126 -1.79 2.37 7.44
#